data_AF-A0A838SSV1-F1
#
_entry.id   AF-A0A838SSV1-F1
#
_cell.length_a   1.000
_cell.length_b   1.000
_cell.length_c   1.000
_cell.angle_alpha   90.00
_cell.angle_beta   90.00
_cell.angle_gamma   90.00
#
_symmetry.space_group_name_H-M   'P 1'
#
loop_
_entity.id
_entity.type
_entity.pdbx_description
1 polymer ?
#
loop_
_entity_poly.entity_id
_entity_poly.type
_entity_poly.pdbx_seq_one_letter_code
_entity_poly.pdbx_strand_id
1 'polypeptide(L)'
;MIPAVLLLLAGCGGETSVGQLVGARWTAADGQTVTEEVVNVIRGPEHCDWQSSVWLHLGWPPGTKARTVADVRQYVRDPRGVLPRPVKGGTLSVDIRLPPEAEPVGFHSGQAELWFGSDRGAEVLYVKLPDRVERWPRSREAIACA
;
A
#
# COMPACT_ATOMS: atom_id res chain seq x y z
N MET A 1 47.85 23.18 -16.05
CA MET A 1 47.02 22.92 -14.84
C MET A 1 45.57 22.89 -15.29
N ILE A 2 44.92 21.73 -15.32
CA ILE A 2 43.53 21.55 -15.75
C ILE A 2 42.72 21.23 -14.48
N PRO A 3 41.66 21.97 -14.13
CA PRO A 3 40.85 21.61 -12.98
C PRO A 3 39.89 20.47 -13.38
N ALA A 4 39.88 19.42 -12.57
CA ALA A 4 38.91 18.34 -12.67
C ALA A 4 37.53 18.88 -12.29
N VAL A 5 36.59 18.80 -13.24
CA VAL A 5 35.17 19.07 -13.00
C VAL A 5 34.58 17.84 -12.32
N LEU A 6 34.27 17.95 -11.02
CA LEU A 6 33.46 16.97 -10.30
C LEU A 6 32.01 17.12 -10.78
N LEU A 7 31.52 16.18 -11.59
CA LEU A 7 30.09 16.04 -11.87
C LEU A 7 29.40 15.44 -10.63
N LEU A 8 28.66 16.27 -9.89
CA LEU A 8 27.72 15.81 -8.88
C LEU A 8 26.45 15.33 -9.61
N LEU A 9 26.28 14.01 -9.74
CA LEU A 9 25.00 13.42 -10.13
C LEU A 9 24.06 13.54 -8.92
N ALA A 10 23.27 14.61 -8.87
CA ALA A 10 22.10 14.69 -8.00
C ALA A 10 21.05 13.70 -8.53
N GLY A 11 21.10 12.45 -8.06
CA GLY A 11 20.00 11.52 -8.24
C GLY A 11 18.81 12.02 -7.43
N CYS A 12 17.74 12.47 -8.09
CA CYS A 12 16.44 12.69 -7.47
C CYS A 12 15.82 11.34 -7.09
N GLY A 13 16.41 10.64 -6.12
CA GLY A 13 15.80 9.50 -5.46
C GLY A 13 14.85 10.01 -4.40
N GLY A 14 13.65 10.45 -4.80
CA GLY A 14 12.62 10.81 -3.83
C GLY A 14 12.22 9.57 -3.03
N GLU A 15 12.49 9.58 -1.72
CA GLU A 15 12.00 8.56 -0.78
C GLU A 15 10.48 8.41 -0.98
N THR A 16 10.06 7.24 -1.46
CA THR A 16 8.63 6.94 -1.60
C THR A 16 8.05 6.68 -0.21
N SER A 17 7.14 7.54 0.23
CA SER A 17 6.44 7.44 1.51
C SER A 17 4.99 7.00 1.33
N VAL A 18 4.34 6.53 2.41
CA VAL A 18 2.91 6.19 2.37
C VAL A 18 2.04 7.34 1.85
N GLY A 19 2.37 8.59 2.21
CA GLY A 19 1.61 9.76 1.75
C GLY A 19 1.61 9.91 0.23
N GLN A 20 2.71 9.54 -0.43
CA GLN A 20 2.85 9.57 -1.89
C GLN A 20 2.17 8.40 -2.59
N LEU A 21 1.78 7.34 -1.86
CA LEU A 21 0.99 6.25 -2.45
C LEU A 21 -0.45 6.68 -2.75
N VAL A 22 -0.99 7.70 -2.07
CA VAL A 22 -2.36 8.18 -2.28
C VAL A 22 -2.51 8.73 -3.70
N GLY A 23 -3.39 8.11 -4.49
CA GLY A 23 -3.57 8.44 -5.91
C GLY A 23 -2.38 8.08 -6.81
N ALA A 24 -1.43 7.28 -6.33
CA ALA A 24 -0.27 6.88 -7.12
C ALA A 24 -0.65 5.92 -8.24
N ARG A 25 0.09 5.99 -9.35
CA ARG A 25 0.00 5.02 -10.44
C ARG A 25 0.74 3.74 -10.07
N TRP A 26 0.11 2.61 -10.29
CA TRP A 26 0.70 1.29 -10.06
C TRP A 26 1.06 0.60 -11.37
N THR A 27 2.07 -0.27 -11.30
CA THR A 27 2.59 -1.04 -12.41
C THR A 27 2.69 -2.50 -11.99
N ALA A 28 2.33 -3.41 -12.90
CA ALA A 28 2.48 -4.84 -12.72
C ALA A 28 3.90 -5.30 -13.06
N ALA A 29 4.28 -6.51 -12.64
CA ALA A 29 5.60 -7.06 -12.88
C ALA A 29 6.04 -7.11 -14.36
N ASP A 30 5.08 -7.14 -15.29
CA ASP A 30 5.31 -7.11 -16.74
C ASP A 30 5.44 -5.68 -17.33
N GLY A 31 5.39 -4.65 -16.47
CA GLY A 31 5.50 -3.24 -16.86
C GLY A 31 4.16 -2.61 -17.26
N GLN A 32 3.05 -3.34 -17.28
CA GLN A 32 1.76 -2.76 -17.62
C GLN A 32 1.26 -1.84 -16.50
N THR A 33 0.64 -0.72 -16.89
CA THR A 33 -0.07 0.11 -15.93
C THR A 33 -1.28 -0.64 -15.38
N VAL A 34 -1.40 -0.59 -14.07
CA VAL A 34 -2.54 -1.11 -13.31
C VAL A 34 -3.58 0.00 -13.15
N THR A 35 -4.86 -0.34 -13.39
CA THR A 35 -5.96 0.61 -13.23
C THR A 35 -6.41 0.69 -11.76
N GLU A 36 -7.08 1.79 -11.39
CA GLU A 36 -7.54 2.00 -10.01
C GLU A 36 -8.55 0.94 -9.55
N GLU A 37 -9.28 0.29 -10.46
CA GLU A 37 -10.16 -0.83 -10.09
C GLU A 37 -9.38 -2.08 -9.65
N VAL A 38 -8.07 -2.16 -9.93
CA VAL A 38 -7.21 -3.26 -9.50
C VAL A 38 -6.44 -2.88 -8.24
N VAL A 39 -5.78 -1.71 -8.23
CA VAL A 39 -5.10 -1.17 -7.05
C VAL A 39 -5.39 0.30 -6.93
N ASN A 40 -5.98 0.69 -5.80
CA ASN A 40 -6.20 2.10 -5.46
C ASN A 40 -5.75 2.35 -4.02
N VAL A 41 -5.13 3.50 -3.78
CA VAL A 41 -4.76 3.95 -2.44
C VAL A 41 -5.36 5.32 -2.19
N ILE A 42 -6.16 5.43 -1.14
CA ILE A 42 -6.86 6.66 -0.79
C ILE A 42 -6.60 7.07 0.66
N ARG A 43 -6.73 8.36 0.92
CA ARG A 43 -6.86 8.89 2.28
C ARG A 43 -8.27 8.64 2.81
N GLY A 44 -8.40 8.41 4.12
CA GLY A 44 -9.70 8.37 4.77
C GLY A 44 -10.48 9.69 4.61
N PRO A 45 -11.82 9.63 4.48
CA PRO A 45 -12.68 10.79 4.27
C PRO A 45 -12.67 11.77 5.44
N GLU A 46 -12.69 13.07 5.11
CA GLU A 46 -12.73 14.16 6.09
C GLU A 46 -14.06 14.28 6.83
N HIS A 47 -15.19 14.05 6.16
CA HIS A 47 -16.51 14.13 6.80
C HIS A 47 -16.77 13.05 7.87
N CYS A 48 -15.83 12.12 8.05
CA CYS A 48 -15.83 11.10 9.11
C CYS A 48 -14.64 11.25 10.07
N ASP A 49 -13.87 12.33 9.96
CA ASP A 49 -12.63 12.57 10.71
C ASP A 49 -11.56 11.47 10.52
N TRP A 50 -11.55 10.81 9.36
CA TRP A 50 -10.65 9.66 9.08
C TRP A 50 -9.37 10.05 8.35
N GLN A 51 -9.05 11.34 8.21
CA GLN A 51 -7.93 11.84 7.38
C GLN A 51 -6.54 11.31 7.76
N SER A 52 -6.37 10.82 9.00
CA SER A 52 -5.13 10.18 9.44
C SER A 52 -4.95 8.74 8.94
N SER A 53 -6.01 8.12 8.42
CA SER A 53 -5.95 6.77 7.88
C SER A 53 -5.64 6.76 6.38
N VAL A 54 -4.98 5.70 5.92
CA VAL A 54 -4.72 5.42 4.50
C VAL A 54 -5.21 4.02 4.19
N TRP A 55 -5.84 3.88 3.03
CA TRP A 55 -6.60 2.71 2.65
C TRP A 55 -6.06 2.22 1.32
N LEU A 56 -5.77 0.94 1.23
CA LEU A 56 -5.44 0.28 -0.03
C LEU A 56 -6.58 -0.66 -0.38
N HIS A 57 -7.21 -0.41 -1.53
CA HIS A 57 -8.21 -1.28 -2.14
C HIS A 57 -7.54 -2.10 -3.23
N LEU A 58 -7.60 -3.42 -3.06
CA LEU A 58 -7.03 -4.38 -3.99
C LEU A 58 -8.16 -5.22 -4.57
N GLY A 59 -8.30 -5.23 -5.89
CA GLY A 59 -9.17 -6.14 -6.62
C GLY A 59 -8.79 -7.59 -6.35
N TRP A 60 -9.79 -8.44 -6.20
CA TRP A 60 -9.62 -9.83 -5.78
C TRP A 60 -10.23 -10.83 -6.76
N PRO A 61 -9.51 -11.90 -7.13
CA PRO A 61 -8.09 -12.18 -6.82
C PRO A 61 -7.13 -11.10 -7.40
N PRO A 62 -5.87 -11.03 -6.94
CA PRO A 62 -4.93 -10.00 -7.40
C PRO A 62 -4.82 -9.96 -8.93
N GLY A 63 -4.87 -8.75 -9.50
CA GLY A 63 -4.85 -8.52 -10.95
C GLY A 63 -6.23 -8.47 -11.61
N THR A 64 -7.31 -8.72 -10.86
CA THR A 64 -8.68 -8.52 -11.37
C THR A 64 -9.18 -7.12 -11.06
N LYS A 65 -10.07 -6.62 -11.92
CA LYS A 65 -10.78 -5.36 -11.68
C LYS A 65 -11.95 -5.60 -10.74
N ALA A 66 -11.98 -4.87 -9.64
CA ALA A 66 -13.15 -4.82 -8.77
C ALA A 66 -14.32 -4.14 -9.48
N ARG A 67 -15.48 -4.78 -9.47
CA ARG A 67 -16.74 -4.21 -10.02
C ARG A 67 -17.73 -3.89 -8.91
N THR A 68 -17.61 -4.60 -7.79
CA THR A 68 -18.44 -4.44 -6.59
C THR A 68 -17.56 -4.42 -5.35
N VAL A 69 -18.15 -4.05 -4.22
CA VAL A 69 -17.47 -4.09 -2.91
C VAL A 69 -17.03 -5.50 -2.50
N ALA A 70 -17.69 -6.55 -3.01
CA ALA A 70 -17.34 -7.94 -2.72
C ALA A 70 -16.03 -8.37 -3.40
N ASP A 71 -15.69 -7.71 -4.51
CA ASP A 71 -14.48 -7.98 -5.30
C ASP A 71 -13.24 -7.28 -4.73
N VAL A 72 -13.37 -6.57 -3.60
CA VAL A 72 -12.28 -5.79 -3.01
C VAL A 72 -11.77 -6.43 -1.72
N ARG A 73 -10.45 -6.35 -1.54
CA ARG A 73 -9.79 -6.47 -0.25
C ARG A 73 -9.33 -5.07 0.15
N GLN A 74 -9.77 -4.64 1.32
CA GLN A 74 -9.42 -3.35 1.87
C GLN A 74 -8.40 -3.56 2.98
N TYR A 75 -7.23 -2.93 2.85
CA TYR A 75 -6.17 -2.92 3.84
C TYR A 75 -6.03 -1.52 4.38
N VAL A 76 -5.82 -1.40 5.69
CA VAL A 76 -5.90 -0.12 6.36
C VAL A 76 -4.64 0.16 7.15
N ARG A 77 -4.07 1.34 6.91
CA ARG A 77 -3.15 2.00 7.82
C ARG A 77 -3.90 3.02 8.66
N ASP A 78 -4.17 2.69 9.91
CA ASP A 78 -4.81 3.59 10.86
C ASP A 78 -3.91 3.84 12.08
N PRO A 79 -2.99 4.82 12.01
CA PRO A 79 -2.03 5.07 13.09
C PRO A 79 -2.66 5.77 14.31
N ARG A 80 -3.86 6.34 14.17
CA ARG A 80 -4.55 7.07 15.25
C ARG A 80 -5.80 6.36 15.76
N GLY A 81 -6.12 5.18 15.24
CA GLY A 81 -7.29 4.40 15.68
C GLY A 81 -8.62 5.11 15.42
N VAL A 82 -8.72 5.88 14.33
CA VAL A 82 -9.94 6.65 14.01
C VAL A 82 -11.06 5.78 13.43
N LEU A 83 -10.76 4.54 13.02
CA LEU A 83 -11.76 3.66 12.43
C LEU A 83 -12.55 2.87 13.49
N PRO A 84 -13.89 2.77 13.34
CA PRO A 84 -14.76 2.15 14.34
C PRO A 84 -14.82 0.62 14.27
N ARG A 85 -14.15 -0.04 13.31
CA ARG A 85 -14.42 -1.45 12.95
C ARG A 85 -13.25 -2.41 13.21
N PRO A 86 -13.54 -3.69 13.48
CA PRO A 86 -12.51 -4.69 13.71
C PRO A 86 -11.80 -5.08 12.41
N VAL A 87 -10.46 -4.99 12.40
CA VAL A 87 -9.61 -5.45 11.31
C VAL A 87 -9.18 -6.91 11.51
N LYS A 88 -9.19 -7.71 10.43
CA LYS A 88 -8.57 -9.04 10.32
C LYS A 88 -7.05 -8.87 10.28
N GLY A 89 -6.31 -9.84 10.84
CA GLY A 89 -4.85 -9.73 10.90
C GLY A 89 -4.29 -8.79 11.98
N GLY A 90 -5.07 -8.28 12.94
CA GLY A 90 -4.53 -7.54 14.10
C GLY A 90 -4.25 -6.05 13.84
N THR A 91 -3.23 -5.47 14.48
CA THR A 91 -2.96 -4.02 14.43
C THR A 91 -1.98 -3.65 13.32
N LEU A 92 -2.00 -2.36 12.94
CA LEU A 92 -0.94 -1.74 12.15
C LEU A 92 0.42 -1.95 12.86
N SER A 93 1.45 -2.32 12.10
CA SER A 93 2.84 -2.28 12.58
C SER A 93 3.68 -1.53 11.57
N VAL A 94 4.46 -0.57 12.03
CA VAL A 94 5.34 0.26 11.20
C VAL A 94 6.79 -0.08 11.49
N ASP A 95 7.66 0.11 10.50
CA ASP A 95 9.10 -0.12 10.61
C ASP A 95 9.45 -1.55 11.08
N ILE A 96 8.84 -2.53 10.43
CA ILE A 96 9.14 -3.94 10.67
C ILE A 96 10.07 -4.46 9.57
N ARG A 97 10.62 -5.66 9.80
CA ARG A 97 11.26 -6.43 8.73
C ARG A 97 10.19 -7.18 7.94
N LEU A 98 10.33 -7.23 6.62
CA LEU A 98 9.51 -8.09 5.79
C LEU A 98 9.76 -9.55 6.21
N PRO A 99 8.71 -10.33 6.51
CA PRO A 99 8.88 -11.74 6.83
C PRO A 99 9.47 -12.51 5.63
N PRO A 100 10.36 -13.49 5.85
CA PRO A 100 10.99 -14.24 4.76
C PRO A 100 10.00 -15.08 3.94
N GLU A 101 8.86 -15.43 4.51
CA GLU A 101 7.77 -16.15 3.86
C GLU A 101 6.76 -15.25 3.12
N ALA A 102 6.96 -13.93 3.15
CA ALA A 102 6.09 -13.02 2.43
C ALA A 102 6.28 -13.17 0.91
N GLU A 103 5.18 -13.13 0.18
CA GLU A 103 5.18 -13.30 -1.28
C GLU A 103 4.82 -11.99 -1.98
N PRO A 104 5.49 -11.61 -3.09
CA PRO A 104 5.17 -10.38 -3.78
C PRO A 104 3.79 -10.50 -4.44
N VAL A 105 2.98 -9.46 -4.30
CA VAL A 105 1.68 -9.37 -5.01
C VAL A 105 1.91 -9.12 -6.51
N GLY A 106 3.06 -8.55 -6.88
CA GLY A 106 3.42 -8.23 -8.26
C GLY A 106 3.05 -6.82 -8.70
N PHE A 107 2.66 -5.94 -7.76
CA PHE A 107 2.40 -4.52 -8.02
C PHE A 107 3.42 -3.62 -7.34
N HIS A 108 3.86 -2.60 -8.06
CA HIS A 108 4.77 -1.59 -7.55
C HIS A 108 4.37 -0.17 -7.98
N SER A 109 4.79 0.83 -7.20
CA SER A 109 4.67 2.25 -7.55
C SER A 109 5.94 2.96 -7.11
N GLY A 110 6.72 3.46 -8.07
CA GLY A 110 8.09 3.91 -7.80
C GLY A 110 8.90 2.77 -7.17
N GLN A 111 9.38 2.99 -5.95
CA GLN A 111 10.11 1.99 -5.16
C GLN A 111 9.23 1.24 -4.14
N ALA A 112 7.93 1.56 -4.07
CA ALA A 112 7.00 0.86 -3.20
C ALA A 112 6.53 -0.45 -3.84
N GLU A 113 6.44 -1.51 -3.04
CA GLU A 113 6.00 -2.84 -3.46
C GLU A 113 4.97 -3.40 -2.49
N LEU A 114 4.05 -4.20 -3.00
CA LEU A 114 3.04 -4.91 -2.21
C LEU A 114 3.41 -6.38 -2.03
N TRP A 115 3.25 -6.89 -0.81
CA TRP A 115 3.58 -8.25 -0.43
C TRP A 115 2.50 -8.85 0.47
N PHE A 116 2.09 -10.10 0.23
CA PHE A 116 1.21 -10.82 1.16
C PHE A 116 2.01 -11.55 2.22
N GLY A 117 1.40 -11.74 3.40
CA GLY A 117 1.86 -12.77 4.32
C GLY A 117 1.58 -14.18 3.79
N SER A 118 2.11 -15.19 4.47
CA SER A 118 1.88 -16.60 4.13
C SER A 118 0.48 -17.11 4.43
N ASP A 119 -0.44 -16.25 4.87
CA ASP A 119 -1.79 -16.63 5.22
C ASP A 119 -2.65 -16.76 3.95
N ARG A 120 -3.44 -17.84 3.87
CA ARG A 120 -4.25 -18.15 2.67
C ARG A 120 -5.36 -17.13 2.39
N GLY A 121 -5.66 -16.24 3.34
CA GLY A 121 -6.76 -15.28 3.28
C GLY A 121 -6.36 -13.88 2.83
N ALA A 122 -5.06 -13.63 2.66
CA ALA A 122 -4.48 -12.29 2.55
C ALA A 122 -5.05 -11.37 3.65
N GLU A 123 -4.97 -11.81 4.91
CA GLU A 123 -5.40 -11.03 6.07
C GLU A 123 -4.47 -9.85 6.36
N VAL A 124 -3.25 -9.91 5.82
CA VAL A 124 -2.21 -8.91 6.00
C VAL A 124 -1.59 -8.56 4.66
N LEU A 125 -1.39 -7.26 4.45
CA LEU A 125 -0.58 -6.74 3.36
C LEU A 125 0.64 -6.03 3.94
N TYR A 126 1.82 -6.42 3.49
CA TYR A 126 3.05 -5.70 3.74
C TYR A 126 3.25 -4.69 2.61
N VAL A 127 3.42 -3.43 2.98
CA VAL A 127 3.79 -2.35 2.07
C VAL A 127 5.27 -2.09 2.30
N LYS A 128 6.10 -2.51 1.34
CA LYS A 128 7.55 -2.29 1.37
C LYS A 128 7.84 -0.96 0.70
N LEU A 129 8.45 -0.05 1.45
CA LEU A 129 8.95 1.25 1.00
C LEU A 129 10.48 1.19 0.94
N PRO A 130 11.18 2.22 0.41
CA PRO A 130 12.65 2.23 0.34
C PRO A 130 13.34 2.08 1.69
N ASP A 131 12.78 2.70 2.72
CA ASP A 131 13.38 2.87 4.04
C ASP A 131 12.78 1.95 5.10
N ARG A 132 11.57 1.43 4.87
CA ARG A 132 10.83 0.64 5.87
C ARG A 132 9.80 -0.30 5.26
N VAL A 133 9.28 -1.19 6.09
CA VAL A 133 8.11 -2.01 5.75
C VAL A 133 7.01 -1.71 6.75
N GLU A 134 5.79 -1.53 6.25
CA GLU A 134 4.60 -1.43 7.09
C GLU A 134 3.70 -2.64 6.89
N ARG A 135 3.06 -3.09 7.97
CA ARG A 135 2.12 -4.20 8.00
C ARG A 135 0.70 -3.67 8.16
N TRP A 136 -0.08 -3.74 7.09
CA TRP A 136 -1.43 -3.20 7.04
C TRP A 136 -2.45 -4.33 7.20
N PRO A 137 -3.26 -4.32 8.27
CA PRO A 137 -4.29 -5.34 8.45
C PRO A 137 -5.44 -5.15 7.45
N ARG A 138 -6.03 -6.27 7.02
CA ARG A 138 -7.22 -6.28 6.17
C ARG A 138 -8.46 -5.95 6.99
N SER A 139 -9.40 -5.18 6.47
CA SER A 139 -10.71 -5.02 7.11
C SER A 139 -11.52 -6.33 7.09
N ARG A 140 -12.30 -6.60 8.14
CA ARG A 140 -13.21 -7.76 8.18
C ARG A 140 -14.32 -7.66 7.14
N GLU A 141 -14.82 -6.45 6.99
CA GLU A 141 -15.92 -6.05 6.12
C GLU A 141 -15.54 -4.73 5.45
N ALA A 142 -16.23 -4.36 4.37
CA ALA A 142 -16.04 -3.06 3.74
C ALA A 142 -16.38 -1.94 4.75
N ILE A 143 -15.36 -1.19 5.19
CA ILE A 143 -15.56 -0.03 6.04
C ILE A 143 -15.96 1.14 5.12
N ALA A 144 -17.04 1.80 5.48
CA ALA A 144 -17.57 2.98 4.82
C ALA A 144 -18.16 3.91 5.88
N CYS A 145 -18.20 5.19 5.57
CA CYS A 145 -18.95 6.18 6.33
C CYS A 145 -20.45 5.84 6.30
N ALA A 146 -21.13 6.13 7.40
CA ALA A 146 -22.57 6.00 7.54
C ALA A 146 -23.26 7.33 7.27
#